data_AF-A0A7C4Y9K8-F1
#
_entry.id   AF-A0A7C4Y9K8-F1
#
_cell.length_a   1.000
_cell.length_b   1.000
_cell.length_c   1.000
_cell.angle_alpha   90.00
_cell.angle_beta   90.00
_cell.angle_gamma   90.00
#
_symmetry.space_group_name_H-M   'P 1'
#
loop_
_entity.id
_entity.type
_entity.pdbx_description
1 polymer ?
#
loop_
_entity_poly.entity_id
_entity_poly.type
_entity_poly.pdbx_seq_one_letter_code
_entity_poly.pdbx_strand_id
1 'polypeptide(L)'
;MQPGLLWQRVPALTLAFAFAAGPAPAGAVDFSGKTIEWVIPFGVAGGSDVWARFNGPILSKYLPGKPVIVVKNVPGGGSITGTNQFAAT
;
A
#
# COMPACT_ATOMS: atom_id res chain seq x y z
N MET A 1 -4.33 70.73 -21.78
CA MET A 1 -4.65 70.07 -23.07
C MET A 1 -4.49 68.58 -22.85
N GLN A 2 -5.59 67.83 -22.95
CA GLN A 2 -5.63 66.39 -22.73
C GLN A 2 -5.89 65.71 -24.08
N PRO A 3 -5.03 64.75 -24.46
CA PRO A 3 -5.48 63.49 -25.03
C PRO A 3 -4.73 62.35 -24.33
N GLY A 4 -5.31 61.25 -23.89
CA GLY A 4 -6.38 60.46 -24.46
C GLY A 4 -5.87 59.01 -24.52
N LEU A 5 -6.76 58.05 -24.29
CA LEU A 5 -6.58 56.62 -24.56
C LEU A 5 -6.06 55.70 -23.43
N LEU A 6 -6.99 55.41 -22.52
CA LEU A 6 -7.59 54.09 -22.31
C LEU A 6 -6.67 52.88 -22.06
N TRP A 7 -6.82 52.35 -20.84
CA TRP A 7 -6.89 50.93 -20.49
C TRP A 7 -5.77 50.00 -20.99
N GLN A 8 -4.81 49.75 -20.09
CA GLN A 8 -4.30 48.39 -19.93
C GLN A 8 -4.64 47.91 -18.52
N ARG A 9 -5.91 47.54 -18.33
CA ARG A 9 -6.28 46.60 -17.27
C ARG A 9 -5.61 45.29 -17.66
N VAL A 10 -4.45 44.98 -17.08
CA VAL A 10 -3.83 43.66 -17.22
C VAL A 10 -4.89 42.66 -16.76
N PRO A 11 -5.44 41.78 -17.63
CA PRO A 11 -6.26 40.71 -17.13
C PRO A 11 -5.32 39.79 -16.36
N ALA A 12 -5.38 39.83 -15.03
CA ALA A 12 -4.80 38.80 -14.19
C ALA A 12 -5.52 37.49 -14.54
N LEU A 13 -5.03 36.79 -15.56
CA LEU A 13 -5.53 35.49 -15.95
C LEU A 13 -5.14 34.54 -14.82
N THR A 14 -6.08 34.34 -13.91
CA THR A 14 -5.98 33.45 -12.78
C THR A 14 -5.85 32.03 -13.36
N LEU A 15 -4.65 31.47 -13.37
CA LEU A 15 -4.47 30.05 -13.60
C LEU A 15 -4.85 29.30 -12.31
N ALA A 16 -6.14 29.30 -11.99
CA ALA A 16 -6.69 28.42 -10.95
C ALA A 16 -7.26 27.19 -11.66
N PHE A 17 -6.37 26.27 -12.06
CA PHE A 17 -6.80 24.98 -12.61
C PHE A 17 -6.25 23.82 -11.77
N ALA A 18 -7.22 23.15 -11.13
CA ALA A 18 -7.22 21.78 -10.65
C ALA A 18 -6.26 21.37 -9.52
N PHE A 19 -6.65 21.69 -8.27
CA PHE A 19 -6.28 20.91 -7.09
C PHE A 19 -7.44 20.03 -6.60
N ALA A 20 -8.20 19.44 -7.54
CA ALA A 20 -9.33 18.56 -7.23
C ALA A 20 -9.02 17.08 -7.51
N ALA A 21 -7.75 16.66 -7.42
CA ALA A 21 -7.43 15.26 -7.25
C ALA A 21 -7.68 14.89 -5.77
N GLY A 22 -8.95 14.67 -5.42
CA GLY A 22 -9.28 13.97 -4.19
C GLY A 22 -8.66 12.57 -4.21
N PRO A 23 -8.45 11.92 -3.05
CA PRO A 23 -7.96 10.56 -3.02
C PRO A 23 -8.86 9.70 -3.91
N ALA A 24 -8.26 9.02 -4.89
CA ALA A 24 -8.99 8.06 -5.69
C ALA A 24 -9.63 7.03 -4.73
N PRO A 25 -10.89 6.63 -4.96
CA PRO A 25 -11.47 5.55 -4.17
C PRO A 25 -10.51 4.36 -4.27
N ALA A 26 -10.04 3.87 -3.13
CA ALA A 26 -9.25 2.65 -3.11
C ALA A 26 -10.11 1.56 -3.77
N GLY A 27 -9.66 1.06 -4.92
CA GLY A 27 -10.36 -0.03 -5.61
C GLY A 27 -10.55 -1.20 -4.65
N ALA A 28 -11.72 -1.83 -4.67
CA ALA A 28 -11.95 -3.00 -3.85
C ALA A 28 -10.90 -4.07 -4.18
N VAL A 29 -10.14 -4.49 -3.18
CA VAL A 29 -9.15 -5.56 -3.34
C VAL A 29 -9.86 -6.90 -3.31
N ASP A 30 -9.56 -7.78 -4.26
CA ASP A 30 -10.12 -9.14 -4.35
C ASP A 30 -9.00 -10.18 -4.25
N PHE A 31 -9.09 -11.04 -3.22
CA PHE A 31 -8.17 -12.17 -3.04
C PHE A 31 -8.83 -13.53 -3.33
N SER A 32 -9.95 -13.57 -4.05
CA SER A 32 -10.62 -14.81 -4.42
C SER A 32 -9.68 -15.74 -5.19
N GLY A 33 -9.52 -16.97 -4.70
CA GLY A 33 -8.60 -17.97 -5.29
C GLY A 33 -7.12 -17.65 -5.12
N LYS A 34 -6.75 -16.62 -4.32
CA LYS A 34 -5.36 -16.28 -4.04
C LYS A 34 -4.86 -17.01 -2.80
N THR A 35 -3.55 -17.24 -2.77
CA THR A 35 -2.80 -17.66 -1.59
C THR A 35 -1.87 -16.53 -1.19
N ILE A 36 -1.93 -16.12 0.07
CA ILE A 36 -1.02 -15.13 0.65
C ILE A 36 0.11 -15.88 1.36
N GLU A 37 1.33 -15.70 0.87
CA GLU A 37 2.54 -16.17 1.54
C GLU A 37 2.95 -15.15 2.60
N TRP A 38 2.90 -15.55 3.87
CA TRP A 38 3.34 -14.74 4.99
C TRP A 38 4.77 -15.11 5.38
N VAL A 39 5.72 -14.29 4.94
CA VAL A 39 7.13 -14.45 5.25
C VAL A 39 7.42 -14.07 6.71
N ILE A 40 8.03 -14.99 7.46
CA ILE A 40 8.52 -14.77 8.83
C ILE A 40 10.04 -14.93 8.82
N PRO A 41 10.83 -13.87 9.04
CA PRO A 41 12.29 -13.92 8.90
C PRO A 41 12.98 -14.52 10.15
N PHE A 42 12.32 -15.46 10.83
CA PHE A 42 12.75 -16.11 12.06
C PHE A 42 12.40 -17.61 12.04
N GLY A 43 13.00 -18.37 12.93
CA GLY A 43 12.79 -19.82 13.04
C GLY A 43 11.35 -20.21 13.37
N VAL A 44 11.01 -21.44 13.02
CA VAL A 44 9.72 -22.08 13.34
C VAL A 44 9.54 -22.14 14.87
N ALA A 45 8.29 -22.05 15.34
CA ALA A 45 7.90 -22.08 16.75
C ALA A 45 8.43 -20.91 17.61
N GLY A 46 9.14 -19.94 17.02
CA GLY A 46 9.44 -18.66 17.68
C GLY A 46 8.20 -17.77 17.80
N GLY A 47 8.29 -16.70 18.60
CA GLY A 47 7.14 -15.82 18.88
C GLY A 47 6.44 -15.28 17.63
N SER A 48 7.19 -14.83 16.62
CA SER A 48 6.62 -14.35 15.35
C SER A 48 5.93 -15.45 14.54
N ASP A 49 6.46 -16.68 14.56
CA ASP A 49 5.86 -17.82 13.86
C ASP A 49 4.55 -18.23 14.50
N VAL A 50 4.54 -18.38 15.83
CA VAL A 50 3.34 -18.72 16.60
C VAL A 50 2.26 -17.64 16.43
N TRP A 51 2.66 -16.36 16.50
CA TRP A 51 1.74 -15.24 16.29
C TRP A 51 1.15 -15.24 14.88
N ALA A 52 1.96 -15.48 13.84
CA ALA A 52 1.49 -15.53 12.46
C ALA A 52 0.52 -16.71 12.23
N ARG A 53 0.84 -17.89 12.75
CA ARG A 53 -0.02 -19.09 12.63
C ARG A 53 -1.35 -18.93 13.36
N PHE A 54 -1.35 -18.28 14.53
CA PHE A 54 -2.58 -17.94 15.25
C PHE A 54 -3.46 -16.97 14.46
N ASN A 55 -2.86 -15.94 13.85
CA ASN A 55 -3.61 -14.90 13.13
C ASN A 55 -3.98 -15.28 11.70
N GLY A 56 -3.28 -16.21 11.04
CA GLY A 56 -3.53 -16.61 9.66
C GLY A 56 -5.00 -16.98 9.37
N PRO A 57 -5.65 -17.84 10.17
CA PRO A 57 -7.07 -18.16 10.01
C PRO A 57 -8.00 -16.95 10.20
N ILE A 58 -7.64 -16.02 11.09
CA ILE A 58 -8.41 -14.78 11.33
C ILE A 58 -8.31 -13.88 10.09
N LEU A 59 -7.11 -13.68 9.56
CA LEU A 59 -6.91 -12.91 8.33
C LEU A 59 -7.66 -13.53 7.14
N SER A 60 -7.57 -14.84 6.97
CA SER A 60 -8.34 -15.56 5.93
C SER A 60 -9.85 -15.31 6.08
N LYS A 61 -10.38 -15.31 7.30
CA LYS A 61 -11.81 -15.08 7.54
C LYS A 61 -12.28 -13.68 7.13
N TYR A 62 -11.46 -12.66 7.35
CA TYR A 62 -11.86 -11.25 7.21
C TYR A 62 -11.36 -10.55 5.95
N LEU A 63 -10.38 -11.12 5.24
CA LEU A 63 -9.95 -10.58 3.94
C LEU A 63 -10.97 -10.91 2.83
N PRO A 64 -11.23 -9.97 1.89
CA PRO A 64 -12.08 -10.23 0.73
C PRO A 64 -11.62 -11.46 -0.05
N GLY A 65 -12.54 -12.33 -0.46
CA GLY A 65 -12.20 -13.55 -1.20
C GLY A 65 -11.66 -14.71 -0.35
N LYS A 66 -11.52 -14.52 0.97
CA LYS A 66 -11.11 -15.54 1.96
C LYS A 66 -9.86 -16.34 1.53
N PRO A 67 -8.74 -15.67 1.27
CA PRO A 67 -7.55 -16.32 0.74
C PRO A 67 -6.96 -17.33 1.73
N VAL A 68 -6.23 -18.30 1.20
CA VAL A 68 -5.39 -19.20 2.01
C VAL A 68 -4.17 -18.41 2.49
N ILE A 69 -3.87 -18.45 3.79
CA ILE A 69 -2.66 -17.84 4.36
C ILE A 69 -1.65 -18.94 4.67
N VAL A 70 -0.46 -18.87 4.09
CA VAL A 70 0.63 -19.83 4.31
C VAL A 70 1.80 -19.14 4.99
N VAL A 71 2.17 -19.60 6.19
CA VAL A 71 3.35 -19.08 6.91
C VAL A 71 4.61 -19.74 6.36
N LYS A 72 5.58 -18.92 5.93
CA LYS A 72 6.89 -19.35 5.42
C LYS A 72 8.02 -18.74 6.24
N ASN A 73 8.74 -19.57 6.95
CA ASN A 73 9.89 -19.15 7.74
C ASN A 73 11.14 -19.05 6.86
N VAL A 74 11.79 -17.89 6.87
CA VAL A 74 13.06 -17.63 6.15
C VAL A 74 14.08 -17.05 7.13
N PRO A 75 14.64 -17.87 8.04
CA PRO A 75 15.58 -17.40 9.04
C PRO A 75 16.95 -17.06 8.44
N GLY A 76 17.69 -16.18 9.11
CA GLY A 76 19.08 -15.86 8.77
C GLY A 76 19.43 -14.39 9.00
N GLY A 77 20.69 -14.12 9.37
CA GLY A 77 21.23 -12.77 9.49
C GLY A 77 20.44 -11.84 10.40
N GLY A 78 19.85 -12.35 11.49
CA GLY A 78 19.04 -11.53 12.40
C GLY A 78 17.82 -10.87 11.74
N SER A 79 17.20 -11.55 10.76
CA SER A 79 16.07 -11.13 9.88
C SER A 79 16.44 -10.62 8.50
N ILE A 80 17.72 -10.34 8.23
CA ILE A 80 18.18 -9.76 6.95
C ILE A 80 17.89 -10.70 5.78
N THR A 81 18.09 -12.01 5.93
CA THR A 81 17.92 -12.98 4.83
C THR A 81 16.47 -13.00 4.33
N GLY A 82 15.49 -13.16 5.22
CA GLY A 82 14.08 -13.19 4.85
C GLY A 82 13.58 -11.85 4.33
N THR A 83 14.05 -10.74 4.89
CA THR A 83 13.68 -9.39 4.44
C THR A 83 14.21 -9.10 3.04
N ASN A 84 15.47 -9.42 2.76
CA ASN A 84 16.07 -9.23 1.44
C ASN A 84 15.40 -10.14 0.40
N GLN A 85 15.09 -11.38 0.76
CA GLN A 85 14.38 -12.29 -0.13
C GLN A 85 12.99 -11.74 -0.49
N PHE A 86 12.25 -11.21 0.50
CA PHE A 86 10.94 -10.59 0.26
C PHE A 86 11.04 -9.34 -0.61
N ALA A 87 12.05 -8.49 -0.41
CA ALA A 87 12.25 -7.28 -1.21
C ALA A 87 12.64 -7.55 -2.66
N ALA A 88 13.18 -8.74 -2.96
CA ALA A 88 13.59 -9.15 -4.30
C ALA A 88 12.46 -9.84 -5.11
N THR A 89 11.33 -10.16 -4.48
CA THR A 89 10.11 -10.70 -5.12
C THR A 89 9.20 -9.60 -5.63
#